data_AF-A0A4P9C989-F1
#
_entry.id   AF-A0A4P9C989-F1
#
_cell.length_a   1.000
_cell.length_b   1.000
_cell.length_c   1.000
_cell.angle_alpha   90.00
_cell.angle_beta   90.00
_cell.angle_gamma   90.00
#
_symmetry.space_group_name_H-M   'P 1'
#
loop_
_entity.id
_entity.type
_entity.pdbx_description
1 polymer ?
#
loop_
_entity_poly.entity_id
_entity_poly.type
_entity_poly.pdbx_seq_one_letter_code
_entity_poly.pdbx_strand_id
1 'polypeptide(L)'
;MNYLTELLAFYRWLADSPVSPLLQAYWHLLMYTNNRAAIRTAEGVWYWPVAFKLPNTMAMPLLGLKDRRVLLRQRGYLINRGLVTYQKNVSQRAGLYRMVPFDKGLEAIWVRDERRDSVTQVWAQAVPLSADGLSPLININTKQTSLLYSNQEDAANIHGFNLLPPLSDEEKAEIKARCPDDDVAAFNAMWAARERKQMAGKK
;
A
#
# COMPACT_ATOMS: atom_id res chain seq x y z
N MET A 1 0.69 8.60 -1.27
CA MET A 1 1.40 7.68 -2.17
C MET A 1 0.95 6.25 -1.89
N ASN A 2 0.00 5.75 -2.68
CA ASN A 2 -0.67 4.46 -2.46
C ASN A 2 0.28 3.28 -2.76
N TYR A 3 0.39 2.31 -1.84
CA TYR A 3 1.27 1.15 -1.99
C TYR A 3 1.05 0.37 -3.29
N LEU A 4 -0.21 0.01 -3.59
CA LEU A 4 -0.55 -0.84 -4.72
C LEU A 4 -0.34 -0.11 -6.04
N THR A 5 -0.73 1.15 -6.12
CA THR A 5 -0.53 1.98 -7.31
C THR A 5 0.94 2.10 -7.67
N GLU A 6 1.78 2.42 -6.68
CA GLU A 6 3.23 2.53 -6.89
C GLU A 6 3.89 1.17 -7.16
N LEU A 7 3.40 0.08 -6.55
CA LEU A 7 3.91 -1.26 -6.80
C LEU A 7 3.71 -1.68 -8.26
N LEU A 8 2.50 -1.46 -8.79
CA LEU A 8 2.19 -1.73 -10.20
C LEU A 8 3.04 -0.85 -11.13
N ALA A 9 3.20 0.43 -10.80
CA ALA A 9 4.04 1.33 -11.57
C ALA A 9 5.53 0.92 -11.52
N PHE A 10 6.02 0.45 -10.37
CA PHE A 10 7.37 -0.07 -10.21
C PHE A 10 7.61 -1.30 -11.09
N TYR A 11 6.69 -2.26 -11.14
CA TYR A 11 6.84 -3.43 -12.03
C TYR A 11 6.77 -3.08 -13.51
N ARG A 12 5.96 -2.09 -13.90
CA ARG A 12 5.98 -1.55 -15.27
C ARG A 12 7.34 -0.94 -15.59
N TRP A 13 7.87 -0.12 -14.68
CA TRP A 13 9.19 0.47 -14.83
C TRP A 13 10.30 -0.59 -14.87
N LEU A 14 10.20 -1.67 -14.10
CA LEU A 14 11.17 -2.77 -14.10
C LEU A 14 11.26 -3.49 -15.45
N ALA A 15 10.18 -3.52 -16.24
CA ALA A 15 10.19 -4.15 -17.57
C ALA A 15 11.22 -3.51 -18.50
N ASP A 16 11.37 -2.18 -18.42
CA ASP A 16 12.32 -1.42 -19.24
C ASP A 16 13.64 -1.11 -18.49
N SER A 17 13.70 -1.39 -17.19
CA SER A 17 14.82 -1.05 -16.31
C SER A 17 15.10 -2.17 -15.30
N PRO A 18 15.63 -3.32 -15.75
CA PRO A 18 15.88 -4.44 -14.86
C PRO A 18 16.87 -4.07 -13.75
N VAL A 19 16.55 -4.47 -12.54
CA VAL A 19 17.40 -4.30 -11.36
C VAL A 19 17.51 -5.59 -10.55
N SER A 20 18.56 -5.68 -9.73
CA SER A 20 18.81 -6.89 -8.95
C SER A 20 17.68 -7.16 -7.94
N PRO A 21 17.40 -8.44 -7.61
CA PRO A 21 16.38 -8.80 -6.63
C PRO A 21 16.58 -8.10 -5.27
N LEU A 22 17.83 -7.93 -4.84
CA LEU A 22 18.15 -7.20 -3.61
C LEU A 22 17.76 -5.72 -3.68
N LEU A 23 17.95 -5.07 -4.84
CA LEU A 23 17.56 -3.67 -5.02
C LEU A 23 16.02 -3.53 -5.02
N GLN A 24 15.31 -4.47 -5.64
CA GLN A 24 13.84 -4.53 -5.61
C GLN A 24 13.34 -4.71 -4.17
N ALA A 25 13.89 -5.69 -3.43
CA ALA A 25 13.55 -5.93 -2.03
C ALA A 25 13.80 -4.70 -1.15
N TYR A 26 14.89 -3.96 -1.39
CA TYR A 26 15.18 -2.74 -0.66
C TYR A 26 14.14 -1.64 -0.97
N TRP A 27 13.76 -1.46 -2.23
CA TRP A 27 12.71 -0.52 -2.59
C TRP A 27 11.37 -0.88 -1.94
N HIS A 28 10.95 -2.16 -1.99
CA HIS A 28 9.72 -2.62 -1.34
C HIS A 28 9.74 -2.40 0.18
N LEU A 29 10.88 -2.66 0.84
CA LEU A 29 11.03 -2.40 2.26
C LEU A 29 10.86 -0.91 2.60
N LEU A 30 11.44 -0.02 1.79
CA LEU A 30 11.28 1.42 1.96
C LEU A 30 9.82 1.84 1.73
N MET A 31 9.17 1.29 0.71
CA MET A 31 7.78 1.57 0.40
C MET A 31 6.83 1.10 1.53
N TYR A 32 7.04 -0.11 2.04
CA TYR A 32 6.34 -0.63 3.22
C TYR A 32 6.56 0.27 4.46
N THR A 33 7.80 0.69 4.69
CA THR A 33 8.13 1.57 5.83
C THR A 33 7.44 2.93 5.70
N ASN A 34 7.40 3.52 4.50
CA ASN A 34 6.68 4.76 4.25
C ASN A 34 5.18 4.61 4.50
N ASN A 35 4.58 3.50 4.06
CA ASN A 35 3.16 3.19 4.29
C ASN A 35 2.83 3.07 5.77
N ARG A 36 3.68 2.38 6.55
CA ARG A 36 3.52 2.28 8.00
C ARG A 36 3.70 3.60 8.74
N ALA A 37 4.38 4.57 8.12
CA ALA A 37 4.57 5.91 8.67
C ALA A 37 3.40 6.85 8.37
N ALA A 38 2.29 6.36 7.80
CA ALA A 38 1.10 7.16 7.55
C ALA A 38 0.64 7.90 8.82
N ILE A 39 0.24 9.15 8.64
CA ILE A 39 -0.25 10.04 9.69
C ILE A 39 -1.72 10.33 9.48
N ARG A 40 -2.42 10.67 10.55
CA ARG A 40 -3.83 11.04 10.53
C ARG A 40 -3.95 12.52 10.91
N THR A 41 -4.78 13.26 10.18
CA THR A 41 -5.14 14.64 10.53
C THR A 41 -6.34 14.67 11.47
N ALA A 42 -6.59 15.83 12.08
CA ALA A 42 -7.73 16.04 12.99
C ALA A 42 -9.09 15.76 12.31
N GLU A 43 -9.18 15.95 10.99
CA GLU A 43 -10.36 15.64 10.16
C GLU A 43 -10.50 14.13 9.88
N GLY A 44 -9.66 13.30 10.51
CA GLY A 44 -9.67 11.85 10.39
C GLY A 44 -9.07 11.32 9.09
N VAL A 45 -8.43 12.18 8.28
CA VAL A 45 -7.87 11.80 6.97
C VAL A 45 -6.45 11.25 7.12
N TRP A 46 -6.19 10.12 6.47
CA TRP A 46 -4.86 9.52 6.40
C TRP A 46 -4.03 10.05 5.25
N TYR A 47 -2.76 10.33 5.53
CA TYR A 47 -1.77 10.74 4.54
C TYR A 47 -0.45 10.02 4.73
N TRP A 48 0.26 9.85 3.62
CA TRP A 48 1.62 9.31 3.62
C TRP A 48 2.63 10.44 3.75
N PRO A 49 3.56 10.39 4.71
CA PRO A 49 4.57 11.41 4.85
C PRO A 49 5.53 11.38 3.67
N VAL A 50 6.01 12.56 3.26
CA VAL A 50 7.06 12.66 2.23
C VAL A 50 8.38 12.13 2.78
N ALA A 51 8.69 12.41 4.05
CA ALA A 51 9.93 12.02 4.69
C ALA A 51 9.69 11.00 5.80
N PHE A 52 10.49 9.92 5.81
CA PHE A 52 10.40 8.86 6.82
C PHE A 52 11.80 8.33 7.16
N LYS A 53 11.89 7.54 8.24
CA LYS A 53 13.16 6.99 8.74
C LYS A 53 13.16 5.48 8.65
N LEU A 54 14.29 4.92 8.21
CA LEU A 54 14.59 3.50 8.33
C LEU A 54 16.03 3.33 8.84
N PRO A 55 16.23 2.97 10.12
CA PRO A 55 17.56 2.69 10.66
C PRO A 55 18.23 1.52 9.93
N ASN A 56 19.56 1.60 9.76
CA ASN A 56 20.31 0.50 9.15
C ASN A 56 20.21 -0.80 9.97
N THR A 57 20.12 -0.69 11.29
CA THR A 57 19.94 -1.81 12.22
C THR A 57 18.63 -2.57 11.97
N MET A 58 17.62 -1.92 11.40
CA MET A 58 16.36 -2.56 10.98
C MET A 58 16.44 -3.04 9.54
N ALA A 59 17.03 -2.24 8.63
CA ALA A 59 17.09 -2.59 7.22
C ALA A 59 17.97 -3.81 6.92
N MET A 60 19.12 -3.93 7.61
CA MET A 60 20.07 -5.02 7.38
C MET A 60 19.48 -6.41 7.61
N PRO A 61 18.87 -6.74 8.78
CA PRO A 61 18.31 -8.06 9.00
C PRO A 61 17.14 -8.37 8.06
N LEU A 62 16.27 -7.39 7.76
CA LEU A 62 15.14 -7.56 6.85
C LEU A 62 15.56 -7.84 5.40
N LEU A 63 16.75 -7.38 5.01
CA LEU A 63 17.33 -7.63 3.69
C LEU A 63 18.34 -8.79 3.70
N GLY A 64 18.51 -9.50 4.83
CA GLY A 64 19.48 -10.57 4.97
C GLY A 64 20.94 -10.14 4.83
N LEU A 65 21.25 -8.85 5.11
CA LEU A 65 22.58 -8.29 4.92
C LEU A 65 23.40 -8.32 6.21
N LYS A 66 24.60 -8.90 6.13
CA LYS A 66 25.60 -8.86 7.22
C LYS A 66 26.55 -7.68 7.11
N ASP A 67 26.84 -7.22 5.89
CA ASP A 67 27.75 -6.10 5.64
C ASP A 67 26.98 -4.79 5.35
N ARG A 68 27.20 -3.79 6.19
CA ARG A 68 26.65 -2.43 6.04
C ARG A 68 27.05 -1.79 4.71
N ARG A 69 28.24 -2.07 4.17
CA ARG A 69 28.71 -1.48 2.90
C ARG A 69 27.83 -1.91 1.74
N VAL A 70 27.30 -3.13 1.77
CA VAL A 70 26.34 -3.61 0.77
C VAL A 70 25.06 -2.79 0.83
N LEU A 71 24.49 -2.57 2.02
CA LEU A 71 23.30 -1.72 2.18
C LEU A 71 23.53 -0.30 1.63
N LEU A 72 24.67 0.31 1.95
CA LEU A 72 25.00 1.67 1.49
C LEU A 72 25.15 1.72 -0.05
N ARG A 73 25.73 0.67 -0.65
CA ARG A 73 25.85 0.56 -2.11
C ARG A 73 24.48 0.44 -2.77
N GLN A 74 23.60 -0.44 -2.26
CA GLN A 74 22.24 -0.59 -2.77
C GLN A 74 21.43 0.72 -2.63
N ARG A 75 21.63 1.45 -1.54
CA ARG A 75 21.04 2.79 -1.39
C ARG A 75 21.51 3.76 -2.47
N GLY A 76 22.82 3.76 -2.77
CA GLY A 76 23.38 4.52 -3.87
C GLY A 76 22.72 4.16 -5.20
N TYR A 77 22.49 2.88 -5.47
CA TYR A 77 21.79 2.45 -6.68
C TYR A 77 20.33 2.92 -6.76
N LEU A 78 19.59 2.90 -5.64
CA LEU A 78 18.23 3.46 -5.62
C LEU A 78 18.22 4.97 -5.91
N ILE A 79 19.18 5.70 -5.36
CA ILE A 79 19.33 7.15 -5.56
C ILE A 79 19.69 7.46 -7.02
N ASN A 80 20.69 6.77 -7.57
CA ASN A 80 21.16 7.00 -8.95
C ASN A 80 20.07 6.69 -9.99
N ARG A 81 19.13 5.80 -9.66
CA ARG A 81 17.98 5.47 -10.50
C ARG A 81 16.77 6.36 -10.27
N GLY A 82 16.87 7.36 -9.38
CA GLY A 82 15.78 8.29 -9.10
C GLY A 82 14.57 7.67 -8.40
N LEU A 83 14.74 6.51 -7.74
CA LEU A 83 13.65 5.82 -7.05
C LEU A 83 13.42 6.38 -5.63
N VAL A 84 14.48 6.89 -5.01
CA VAL A 84 14.43 7.48 -3.67
C VAL A 84 15.43 8.63 -3.56
N THR A 85 15.17 9.54 -2.62
CA THR A 85 16.17 10.49 -2.13
C THR A 85 16.53 10.16 -0.68
N TYR A 86 17.76 10.48 -0.28
CA TYR A 86 18.25 10.20 1.07
C TYR A 86 19.04 11.38 1.61
N GLN A 87 18.64 11.86 2.79
CA GLN A 87 19.35 12.90 3.52
C GLN A 87 19.97 12.28 4.78
N LYS A 88 21.29 12.38 4.90
CA LYS A 88 21.99 11.99 6.14
C LYS A 88 21.56 12.91 7.27
N ASN A 89 21.37 12.33 8.45
CA ASN A 89 21.19 13.14 9.66
C ASN A 89 22.56 13.60 10.16
N VAL A 90 22.61 14.77 10.80
CA VAL A 90 23.85 15.35 11.35
C VAL A 90 24.26 14.66 12.65
N SER A 91 23.35 13.94 13.31
CA SER A 91 23.62 13.16 14.53
C SER A 91 23.51 11.65 14.32
N GLN A 92 23.74 10.86 15.39
CA GLN A 92 23.59 9.39 15.45
C GLN A 92 22.17 8.86 15.12
N ARG A 93 21.26 9.73 14.67
CA ARG A 93 19.90 9.37 14.27
C ARG A 93 19.87 8.83 12.84
N ALA A 94 18.90 7.96 12.56
CA ALA A 94 18.64 7.51 11.20
C ALA A 94 18.38 8.71 10.26
N GLY A 95 18.98 8.64 9.07
CA GLY A 95 18.72 9.60 7.99
C GLY A 95 17.28 9.52 7.47
N LEU A 96 16.90 10.55 6.72
CA LEU A 96 15.57 10.67 6.15
C LEU A 96 15.58 10.12 4.72
N TYR A 97 14.62 9.26 4.43
CA TYR A 97 14.29 8.85 3.07
C TYR A 97 13.09 9.63 2.58
N ARG A 98 13.05 9.90 1.27
CA ARG A 98 11.83 10.26 0.57
C ARG A 98 11.68 9.34 -0.63
N MET A 99 10.52 8.71 -0.78
CA MET A 99 10.20 7.97 -1.99
C MET A 99 9.99 8.98 -3.12
N VAL A 100 10.47 8.66 -4.32
CA VAL A 100 10.10 9.41 -5.53
C VAL A 100 8.88 8.71 -6.12
N PRO A 101 7.71 9.36 -6.14
CA PRO A 101 6.51 8.74 -6.67
C PRO A 101 6.62 8.50 -8.18
N PHE A 102 6.12 7.35 -8.62
CA PHE A 102 5.86 7.10 -10.03
C PHE A 102 4.63 7.89 -10.49
N ASP A 103 3.62 8.05 -9.64
CA ASP A 103 2.47 8.90 -9.91
C ASP A 103 2.87 10.40 -9.90
N LYS A 104 2.77 11.03 -11.07
CA LYS A 104 3.10 12.46 -11.26
C LYS A 104 1.98 13.41 -10.80
N GLY A 105 0.79 12.89 -10.48
CA GLY A 105 -0.30 13.68 -9.90
C GLY A 105 -0.12 13.97 -8.41
N LEU A 106 0.90 13.39 -7.77
CA LEU A 106 1.17 13.59 -6.34
C LEU A 106 2.00 14.85 -6.10
N GLU A 107 1.49 15.69 -5.21
CA GLU A 107 2.16 16.88 -4.70
C GLU A 107 2.38 16.81 -3.20
N ALA A 108 3.40 17.54 -2.76
CA ALA A 108 3.82 17.57 -1.37
C ALA A 108 3.17 18.77 -0.65
N ILE A 109 2.16 18.51 0.18
CA ILE A 109 1.45 19.52 0.97
C ILE A 109 1.83 19.44 2.45
N TRP A 110 1.58 20.52 3.19
CA TRP A 110 1.79 20.56 4.64
C TRP A 110 0.47 20.31 5.38
N VAL A 111 0.46 19.38 6.32
CA VAL A 111 -0.68 19.08 7.19
C VAL A 111 -0.23 18.92 8.63
N ARG A 112 -1.13 19.21 9.56
CA ARG A 112 -0.91 19.01 11.00
C ARG A 112 -1.17 17.55 11.37
N ASP A 113 -0.17 16.90 11.94
CA ASP A 113 -0.29 15.54 12.50
C ASP A 113 -1.00 15.62 13.86
N GLU A 114 -2.15 14.94 13.97
CA GLU A 114 -2.94 14.88 15.19
C GLU A 114 -2.14 14.32 16.37
N ARG A 115 -1.27 13.32 16.13
CA ARG A 115 -0.57 12.60 17.21
C ARG A 115 0.65 13.33 17.74
N ARG A 116 1.26 14.18 16.91
CA ARG A 116 2.55 14.81 17.20
C ARG A 116 2.46 16.32 17.39
N ASP A 117 1.26 16.89 17.20
CA ASP A 117 1.00 18.33 17.15
C ASP A 117 2.08 19.09 16.36
N SER A 118 2.44 18.54 15.20
CA SER A 118 3.52 19.07 14.36
C SER A 118 3.09 19.11 12.90
N VAL A 119 3.59 20.10 12.18
CA VAL A 119 3.33 20.25 10.74
C VAL A 119 4.29 19.34 9.98
N THR A 120 3.75 18.41 9.20
CA THR A 120 4.51 17.43 8.43
C THR A 120 4.13 17.52 6.96
N GLN A 121 5.13 17.36 6.09
CA GLN A 121 4.91 17.31 4.65
C GLN A 121 4.40 15.92 4.25
N VAL A 122 3.31 15.86 3.50
CA VAL A 122 2.67 14.62 3.03
C VAL A 122 2.39 14.64 1.55
N TRP A 123 2.19 13.46 0.97
CA TRP A 123 1.73 13.31 -0.41
C TRP A 123 0.21 13.40 -0.50
N ALA A 124 -0.28 14.32 -1.33
CA ALA A 124 -1.69 14.46 -1.71
C ALA A 124 -1.83 14.56 -3.24
N GLN A 125 -3.02 14.29 -3.77
CA GLN A 125 -3.30 14.50 -5.20
C GLN A 125 -3.44 16.01 -5.46
N ALA A 126 -2.72 16.51 -6.46
CA ALA A 126 -2.71 17.92 -6.86
C ALA A 126 -4.06 18.37 -7.45
N VAL A 127 -4.77 17.45 -8.11
CA VAL A 127 -6.04 17.70 -8.78
C VAL A 127 -7.10 16.77 -8.17
N PRO A 128 -8.28 17.27 -7.75
CA PRO A 128 -9.42 16.39 -7.57
C PRO A 128 -9.80 15.88 -8.96
N LEU A 129 -9.51 14.61 -9.25
CA LEU A 129 -9.82 13.98 -10.53
C LEU A 129 -11.26 14.32 -10.93
N SER A 130 -11.43 15.09 -12.01
CA SER A 130 -12.68 15.15 -12.75
C SER A 130 -13.01 13.74 -13.23
N ALA A 131 -14.24 13.31 -13.01
CA ALA A 131 -14.72 11.93 -13.15
C ALA A 131 -14.56 11.30 -14.56
N ASP A 132 -14.09 12.05 -15.56
CA ASP A 132 -14.01 11.61 -16.96
C ASP A 132 -12.61 11.21 -17.45
N GLY A 133 -11.58 11.28 -16.60
CA GLY A 133 -10.25 10.78 -16.95
C GLY A 133 -9.99 9.44 -16.27
N LEU A 134 -10.27 8.33 -16.95
CA LEU A 134 -9.84 7.00 -16.51
C LEU A 134 -8.32 6.97 -16.33
N SER A 135 -7.84 7.21 -15.10
CA SER A 135 -6.47 6.88 -14.74
C SER A 135 -6.25 5.40 -15.06
N PRO A 136 -5.21 5.03 -15.84
CA PRO A 136 -4.92 3.64 -16.19
C PRO A 136 -4.46 2.79 -15.00
N LEU A 137 -4.41 3.40 -13.81
CA LEU A 137 -4.18 2.74 -12.54
C LEU A 137 -5.49 2.83 -11.77
N ILE A 138 -6.02 1.66 -11.39
CA ILE A 138 -7.19 1.52 -10.52
C ILE A 138 -7.08 2.58 -9.42
N ASN A 139 -8.04 3.51 -9.40
CA ASN A 139 -8.08 4.61 -8.45
C ASN A 139 -8.53 4.05 -7.09
N ILE A 140 -7.62 3.38 -6.38
CA ILE A 140 -7.84 2.83 -5.03
C ILE A 140 -7.64 3.93 -3.97
N ASN A 141 -8.01 5.18 -4.29
CA ASN A 141 -7.87 6.33 -3.38
C ASN A 141 -9.01 6.40 -2.34
N THR A 142 -9.85 5.38 -2.24
CA THR A 142 -10.74 5.21 -1.09
C THR A 142 -9.92 4.74 0.10
N LYS A 143 -9.71 5.70 1.01
CA LYS A 143 -8.88 5.76 2.23
C LYS A 143 -9.07 4.63 3.27
N GLN A 144 -9.57 3.44 2.90
CA GLN A 144 -9.78 2.28 3.76
C GLN A 144 -8.78 1.13 3.53
N THR A 145 -8.03 1.13 2.43
CA THR A 145 -7.15 0.00 2.07
C THR A 145 -5.93 -0.17 2.97
N SER A 146 -5.61 0.80 3.84
CA SER A 146 -4.45 0.74 4.74
C SER A 146 -4.67 -0.08 6.02
N LEU A 147 -5.92 -0.46 6.35
CA LEU A 147 -6.23 -1.28 7.54
C LEU A 147 -5.98 -2.78 7.33
N LEU A 148 -5.82 -3.24 6.08
CA LEU A 148 -5.72 -4.65 5.71
C LEU A 148 -4.37 -5.33 6.01
N TYR A 149 -3.42 -4.63 6.64
CA TYR A 149 -2.11 -5.21 7.04
C TYR A 149 -2.03 -5.57 8.53
N SER A 150 -3.14 -5.47 9.25
CA SER A 150 -3.28 -6.01 10.61
C SER A 150 -4.13 -7.27 10.52
N ASN A 151 -3.54 -8.44 10.78
CA ASN A 151 -4.30 -9.65 11.09
C ASN A 151 -4.99 -9.44 12.44
N GLN A 152 -6.12 -8.75 12.45
CA GLN A 152 -7.02 -8.72 13.59
C GLN A 152 -8.22 -9.59 13.23
N GLU A 153 -8.26 -10.78 13.81
CA GLU A 153 -9.36 -11.74 13.67
C GLU A 153 -10.68 -11.23 14.30
N ASP A 154 -10.66 -10.08 14.99
CA ASP A 154 -11.82 -9.49 15.67
C ASP A 154 -12.26 -8.10 15.14
N ALA A 155 -11.85 -7.71 13.93
CA ALA A 155 -12.32 -6.43 13.37
C ALA A 155 -13.74 -6.54 12.79
N ALA A 156 -14.60 -5.59 13.18
CA ALA A 156 -15.94 -5.38 12.64
C ALA A 156 -15.96 -5.51 11.11
N ASN A 157 -17.02 -6.13 10.60
CA ASN A 157 -17.14 -6.52 9.21
C ASN A 157 -17.10 -5.31 8.24
N ILE A 158 -15.92 -5.03 7.69
CA ILE A 158 -15.66 -3.93 6.75
C ILE A 158 -15.56 -4.52 5.34
N HIS A 159 -16.72 -4.80 4.72
CA HIS A 159 -16.78 -5.17 3.31
C HIS A 159 -16.81 -3.92 2.44
N GLY A 160 -15.68 -3.60 1.78
CA GLY A 160 -15.62 -2.42 0.90
C GLY A 160 -14.69 -2.50 -0.31
N PHE A 161 -13.83 -3.53 -0.43
CA PHE A 161 -12.94 -3.63 -1.58
C PHE A 161 -12.74 -5.10 -2.00
N ASN A 162 -13.18 -5.44 -3.21
CA ASN A 162 -13.04 -6.74 -3.89
C ASN A 162 -13.66 -8.00 -3.26
N LEU A 163 -14.50 -7.87 -2.23
CA LEU A 163 -15.26 -9.03 -1.71
C LEU A 163 -16.74 -8.82 -2.00
N LEU A 164 -17.30 -9.77 -2.74
CA LEU A 164 -18.74 -9.87 -2.98
C LEU A 164 -19.48 -9.95 -1.62
N PRO A 165 -20.70 -9.40 -1.51
CA PRO A 165 -21.44 -9.33 -0.25
C PRO A 165 -21.54 -10.70 0.42
N PRO A 166 -21.41 -10.77 1.76
CA PRO A 166 -21.37 -12.04 2.48
C PRO A 166 -22.69 -12.79 2.32
N LEU A 167 -22.58 -14.11 2.23
CA LEU A 167 -23.73 -15.00 2.37
C LEU A 167 -24.04 -15.20 3.86
N SER A 168 -25.32 -15.30 4.21
CA SER A 168 -25.75 -15.76 5.53
C SER A 168 -25.32 -17.21 5.74
N ASP A 169 -25.32 -17.65 6.99
CA ASP A 169 -24.92 -19.03 7.30
C ASP A 169 -25.93 -20.06 6.77
N GLU A 170 -27.20 -19.66 6.64
CA GLU A 170 -28.24 -20.43 5.95
C GLU A 170 -27.95 -20.57 4.44
N GLU A 171 -27.61 -19.46 3.76
CA GLU A 171 -27.25 -19.45 2.32
C GLU A 171 -26.02 -20.33 2.06
N LYS A 172 -25.03 -20.34 2.96
CA LYS A 172 -23.84 -21.20 2.85
C LYS A 172 -24.20 -22.68 3.06
N ALA A 173 -25.05 -22.97 4.05
CA ALA A 173 -25.48 -24.34 4.35
C ALA A 173 -26.29 -24.94 3.21
N GLU A 174 -27.16 -24.16 2.57
CA GLU A 174 -27.93 -24.59 1.40
C GLU A 174 -27.04 -24.91 0.20
N ILE A 175 -26.04 -24.05 -0.09
CA ILE A 175 -25.09 -24.30 -1.18
C ILE A 175 -24.22 -25.52 -0.90
N LYS A 176 -23.78 -25.70 0.35
CA LYS A 176 -23.00 -26.87 0.76
C LYS A 176 -23.81 -28.16 0.72
N ALA A 177 -25.10 -28.11 1.04
CA ALA A 177 -26.02 -29.25 0.92
C ALA A 177 -26.28 -29.63 -0.56
N ARG A 178 -26.17 -28.67 -1.48
CA ARG A 178 -26.34 -28.89 -2.92
C ARG A 178 -25.09 -29.42 -3.62
N CYS A 179 -23.92 -29.26 -3.00
CA CYS A 179 -22.64 -29.79 -3.44
C CYS A 179 -21.96 -30.59 -2.31
N PRO A 180 -22.56 -31.70 -1.83
CA PRO A 180 -21.90 -32.57 -0.87
C PRO A 180 -20.72 -33.23 -1.59
N ASP A 181 -19.51 -33.01 -1.09
CA ASP A 181 -18.25 -33.60 -1.58
C ASP A 181 -17.60 -32.98 -2.83
N ASP A 182 -18.07 -31.81 -3.31
CA ASP A 182 -17.36 -31.03 -4.33
C ASP A 182 -17.09 -29.60 -3.85
N ASP A 183 -15.96 -29.44 -3.18
CA ASP A 183 -15.52 -28.16 -2.60
C ASP A 183 -15.32 -27.08 -3.67
N VAL A 184 -14.96 -27.46 -4.89
CA VAL A 184 -14.73 -26.52 -6.00
C VAL A 184 -16.07 -26.04 -6.56
N ALA A 185 -17.04 -26.96 -6.77
CA ALA A 185 -18.39 -26.58 -7.16
C ALA A 185 -19.08 -25.75 -6.08
N ALA A 186 -18.90 -26.09 -4.80
CA ALA A 186 -19.42 -25.33 -3.67
C ALA A 186 -18.81 -23.90 -3.63
N PHE A 187 -17.51 -23.77 -3.86
CA PHE A 187 -16.83 -22.46 -3.96
C PHE A 187 -17.40 -21.60 -5.10
N ASN A 188 -17.52 -22.17 -6.30
CA ASN A 188 -18.04 -21.46 -7.47
C ASN A 188 -19.52 -21.06 -7.30
N ALA A 189 -20.33 -21.93 -6.70
CA ALA A 189 -21.73 -21.64 -6.39
C ALA A 189 -21.87 -20.54 -5.33
N MET A 190 -21.03 -20.56 -4.29
CA MET A 190 -20.95 -19.47 -3.32
C MET A 190 -20.52 -18.17 -3.97
N TRP A 191 -19.55 -18.19 -4.89
CA TRP A 191 -19.12 -17.00 -5.63
C TRP A 191 -20.26 -16.40 -6.46
N ALA A 192 -20.94 -17.21 -7.27
CA ALA A 192 -22.06 -16.77 -8.11
C ALA A 192 -23.24 -16.22 -7.28
N ALA A 193 -23.54 -16.82 -6.12
CA ALA A 193 -24.58 -16.32 -5.22
C ALA A 193 -24.26 -14.91 -4.70
N ARG A 194 -22.99 -14.65 -4.37
CA ARG A 194 -22.55 -13.33 -3.92
C ARG A 194 -22.55 -12.29 -5.05
N GLU A 195 -22.25 -12.67 -6.29
CA GLU A 195 -22.38 -11.78 -7.46
C GLU A 195 -23.83 -11.35 -7.68
N ARG A 196 -24.79 -12.29 -7.57
CA ARG A 196 -26.22 -11.97 -7.68
C ARG A 196 -26.67 -10.99 -6.60
N LYS A 197 -26.20 -11.19 -5.36
CA LYS A 197 -26.52 -10.32 -4.22
C LYS A 197 -25.91 -8.91 -4.39
N GLN A 198 -24.75 -8.81 -5.04
CA GLN A 198 -24.16 -7.53 -5.42
C GLN A 198 -24.97 -6.79 -6.50
N MET A 199 -25.44 -7.53 -7.51
CA MET A 199 -26.27 -6.97 -8.59
C MET A 199 -27.65 -6.52 -8.07
N ALA A 200 -28.21 -7.23 -7.09
CA ALA A 200 -29.48 -6.88 -6.45
C ALA A 200 -29.39 -5.59 -5.61
N GLY A 201 -28.24 -5.30 -5.01
CA GLY A 201 -28.01 -4.07 -4.23
C GLY A 201 -27.68 -2.82 -5.06
N LYS A 202 -27.62 -2.93 -6.39
CA LYS A 202 -27.34 -1.82 -7.33
C LYS A 202 -28.59 -1.29 -8.07
N LYS A 203 -29.79 -1.80 -7.76
CA LYS A 203 -31.09 -1.28 -8.23
C LYS A 203 -31.68 -0.32 -7.22
#